data_AF-A0A961JUC7-F1
#
_entry.id   AF-A0A961JUC7-F1
#
_cell.length_a   1.000
_cell.length_b   1.000
_cell.length_c   1.000
_cell.angle_alpha   90.00
_cell.angle_beta   90.00
_cell.angle_gamma   90.00
#
_symmetry.space_group_name_H-M   'P 1'
#
loop_
_entity.id
_entity.type
_entity.pdbx_description
1 polymer ?
#
loop_
_entity_poly.entity_id
_entity_poly.type
_entity_poly.pdbx_seq_one_letter_code
_entity_poly.pdbx_strand_id
1 'polypeptide(L)'
;ARGGLVDEEALAAAIKSGHVAGAAFDVFAVEPAKDSPLFGLPNVVCTPHLGASTTEAQENVALQVAEQISDYLMTGAVQNALNMPSVTAEEARVMGPWIKLATHLGAFVGQLTVEPIEEVNILLDGAAAEMNVNALDCAVIAGMLKPAVSEVNMVSAPVIAADRGIKSSITTQAKSGPFDAFIKIRIKTPTRERAIAGTVFADGKPRFVSIKGITIDAEVGQHMLYTTNKDVPGIIGALGATMGAHGVNIANFTLGRTV
;
A
#
# COMPACT_ATOMS: atom_id res chain seq x y z
N ALA A 1 -15.50 -7.85 -21.38
CA ALA A 1 -16.62 -6.91 -21.10
C ALA A 1 -17.11 -7.14 -19.68
N ARG A 2 -17.90 -6.23 -19.09
CA ARG A 2 -18.48 -6.35 -17.74
C ARG A 2 -19.98 -6.11 -17.80
N GLY A 3 -20.72 -6.66 -16.84
CA GLY A 3 -22.13 -6.34 -16.63
C GLY A 3 -22.35 -4.84 -16.45
N GLY A 4 -23.47 -4.33 -16.96
CA GLY A 4 -23.85 -2.91 -16.85
C GLY A 4 -23.10 -1.94 -17.77
N LEU A 5 -22.22 -2.41 -18.67
CA LEU A 5 -21.65 -1.54 -19.72
C LEU A 5 -22.72 -1.07 -20.74
N VAL A 6 -23.76 -1.87 -20.92
CA VAL A 6 -24.94 -1.54 -21.71
C VAL A 6 -26.15 -1.59 -20.77
N ASP A 7 -27.01 -0.58 -20.84
CA ASP A 7 -28.27 -0.55 -20.11
C ASP A 7 -29.22 -1.60 -20.70
N GLU A 8 -29.53 -2.64 -19.92
CA GLU A 8 -30.31 -3.80 -20.36
C GLU A 8 -31.77 -3.44 -20.68
N GLU A 9 -32.36 -2.49 -19.96
CA GLU A 9 -33.74 -2.03 -20.18
C GLU A 9 -33.83 -1.21 -21.46
N ALA A 10 -32.90 -0.27 -21.63
CA ALA A 10 -32.82 0.55 -22.84
C ALA A 10 -32.59 -0.31 -24.09
N LEU A 11 -31.72 -1.31 -23.99
CA LEU A 11 -31.47 -2.25 -25.07
C LEU A 11 -32.72 -3.10 -25.39
N ALA A 12 -33.40 -3.64 -24.38
CA ALA A 12 -34.62 -4.40 -24.58
C ALA A 12 -35.70 -3.58 -25.32
N ALA A 13 -35.84 -2.30 -24.96
CA ALA A 13 -36.75 -1.39 -25.64
C ALA A 13 -36.32 -1.11 -27.10
N ALA A 14 -35.03 -0.89 -27.33
CA ALA A 14 -34.49 -0.64 -28.67
C ALA A 14 -34.61 -1.87 -29.60
N ILE A 15 -34.54 -3.06 -29.03
CA ILE A 15 -34.76 -4.32 -29.74
C ILE A 15 -36.25 -4.48 -30.08
N LYS A 16 -37.15 -4.26 -29.11
CA LYS A 16 -38.61 -4.34 -29.33
C LYS A 16 -39.10 -3.31 -30.35
N SER A 17 -38.48 -2.13 -30.42
CA SER A 17 -38.81 -1.10 -31.41
C SER A 17 -38.24 -1.36 -32.80
N GLY A 18 -37.37 -2.37 -32.96
CA GLY A 18 -36.68 -2.69 -34.21
C GLY A 18 -35.52 -1.75 -34.54
N HIS A 19 -35.17 -0.83 -33.64
CA HIS A 19 -34.00 0.04 -33.80
C HIS A 19 -32.69 -0.77 -33.75
N VAL A 20 -32.64 -1.76 -32.86
CA VAL A 20 -31.53 -2.72 -32.76
C VAL A 20 -32.00 -4.08 -33.29
N ALA A 21 -31.29 -4.59 -34.28
CA ALA A 21 -31.67 -5.84 -34.96
C ALA A 21 -31.50 -7.09 -34.07
N GLY A 22 -30.62 -7.06 -33.06
CA GLY A 22 -30.38 -8.14 -32.11
C GLY A 22 -29.16 -7.87 -31.22
N ALA A 23 -28.93 -8.74 -30.23
CA ALA A 23 -27.80 -8.63 -29.31
C ALA A 23 -27.32 -9.99 -28.79
N ALA A 24 -26.09 -10.04 -28.27
CA ALA A 24 -25.56 -11.21 -27.58
C ALA A 24 -24.94 -10.79 -26.24
N PHE A 25 -25.35 -11.44 -25.15
CA PHE A 25 -24.94 -11.12 -23.79
C PHE A 25 -24.39 -12.35 -23.09
N ASP A 26 -23.21 -12.22 -22.49
CA ASP A 26 -22.63 -13.23 -21.60
C ASP A 26 -22.59 -12.77 -20.13
N VAL A 27 -22.67 -11.46 -19.89
CA VAL A 27 -22.56 -10.84 -18.55
C VAL A 27 -23.70 -9.86 -18.33
N PHE A 28 -24.16 -9.75 -17.09
CA PHE A 28 -25.35 -8.97 -16.71
C PHE A 28 -25.02 -8.00 -15.57
N ALA A 29 -25.76 -6.90 -15.46
CA ALA A 29 -25.56 -5.89 -14.41
C ALA A 29 -25.70 -6.50 -12.99
N VAL A 30 -26.61 -7.45 -12.83
CA VAL A 30 -26.79 -8.24 -11.60
C VAL A 30 -26.70 -9.72 -11.94
N GLU A 31 -25.80 -10.43 -11.26
CA GLU A 31 -25.61 -11.87 -11.40
C GLU A 31 -25.79 -12.58 -10.05
N PRO A 32 -26.45 -13.77 -9.99
CA PRO A 32 -27.01 -14.52 -11.11
C PRO A 32 -28.23 -13.84 -11.76
N ALA A 33 -28.23 -13.72 -13.09
CA ALA A 33 -29.30 -13.09 -13.84
C ALA A 33 -30.50 -14.05 -13.95
N LYS A 34 -31.53 -13.84 -13.13
CA LYS A 34 -32.73 -14.68 -13.10
C LYS A 34 -33.89 -14.09 -13.91
N ASP A 35 -34.01 -12.77 -13.92
CA ASP A 35 -35.17 -12.05 -14.44
C ASP A 35 -34.78 -10.89 -15.38
N SER A 36 -33.78 -11.08 -16.26
CA SER A 36 -33.34 -10.01 -17.17
C SER A 36 -34.41 -9.67 -18.23
N PRO A 37 -34.65 -8.39 -18.55
CA PRO A 37 -35.61 -7.96 -19.58
C PRO A 37 -35.22 -8.42 -20.99
N LEU A 38 -33.98 -8.88 -21.16
CA LEU A 38 -33.44 -9.43 -22.40
C LEU A 38 -33.84 -10.89 -22.62
N PHE A 39 -34.26 -11.60 -21.57
CA PHE A 39 -34.67 -13.00 -21.67
C PHE A 39 -35.98 -13.15 -22.45
N GLY A 40 -36.01 -14.16 -23.33
CA GLY A 40 -37.17 -14.45 -24.17
C GLY A 40 -37.31 -13.56 -25.42
N LEU A 41 -36.43 -12.59 -25.63
CA LEU A 41 -36.38 -11.84 -26.89
C LEU A 41 -35.79 -12.74 -28.00
N PRO A 42 -36.51 -12.96 -29.13
CA PRO A 42 -36.13 -13.98 -30.12
C PRO A 42 -34.84 -13.65 -30.87
N ASN A 43 -34.44 -12.38 -30.89
CA ASN A 43 -33.23 -11.86 -31.52
C ASN A 43 -32.11 -11.56 -30.51
N VAL A 44 -32.20 -12.09 -29.30
CA VAL A 44 -31.16 -11.97 -28.27
C VAL A 44 -30.65 -13.35 -27.89
N VAL A 45 -29.32 -13.50 -27.90
CA VAL A 45 -28.63 -14.68 -27.40
C VAL A 45 -28.05 -14.36 -26.03
N CYS A 46 -28.37 -15.17 -25.03
CA CYS A 46 -27.85 -15.03 -23.67
C CYS A 46 -27.08 -16.28 -23.26
N THR A 47 -25.88 -16.12 -22.72
CA THR A 47 -25.10 -17.17 -22.08
C THR A 47 -24.81 -16.78 -20.62
N PRO A 48 -24.81 -17.74 -19.68
CA PRO A 48 -24.64 -17.46 -18.25
C PRO A 48 -23.15 -17.33 -17.86
N HIS A 49 -22.49 -16.26 -18.26
CA HIS A 49 -21.09 -15.94 -17.93
C HIS A 49 -20.11 -17.07 -18.28
N LEU A 50 -20.22 -17.56 -19.52
CA LEU A 50 -19.46 -18.70 -20.02
C LEU A 50 -18.14 -18.31 -20.68
N GLY A 51 -17.81 -17.02 -20.80
CA GLY A 51 -16.62 -16.55 -21.52
C GLY A 51 -15.29 -17.17 -21.08
N ALA A 52 -15.17 -17.57 -19.81
CA ALA A 52 -13.99 -18.27 -19.26
C ALA A 52 -14.29 -19.72 -18.80
N SER A 53 -15.48 -20.23 -19.11
CA SER A 53 -15.95 -21.56 -18.68
C SER A 53 -15.55 -22.66 -19.68
N THR A 54 -14.27 -22.68 -20.07
CA THR A 54 -13.68 -23.74 -20.89
C THR A 54 -12.61 -24.50 -20.10
N THR A 55 -12.42 -25.79 -20.42
CA THR A 55 -11.41 -26.62 -19.73
C THR A 55 -10.02 -26.02 -19.86
N GLU A 56 -9.67 -25.54 -21.05
CA GLU A 56 -8.38 -24.94 -21.35
C GLU A 56 -8.15 -23.65 -20.56
N ALA A 57 -9.17 -22.80 -20.42
CA ALA A 57 -9.06 -21.57 -19.63
C ALA A 57 -8.89 -21.89 -18.15
N GLN A 58 -9.67 -22.84 -17.61
CA GLN A 58 -9.58 -23.25 -16.21
C GLN A 58 -8.24 -23.92 -15.90
N GLU A 59 -7.72 -24.77 -16.78
CA GLU A 59 -6.40 -25.40 -16.63
C GLU A 59 -5.27 -24.37 -16.63
N ASN A 60 -5.29 -23.42 -17.57
CA ASN A 60 -4.29 -22.35 -17.62
C ASN A 60 -4.34 -21.46 -16.36
N VAL A 61 -5.53 -21.11 -15.86
CA VAL A 61 -5.67 -20.35 -14.62
C VAL A 61 -5.16 -21.16 -13.42
N ALA A 62 -5.47 -22.46 -13.36
CA ALA A 62 -5.00 -23.33 -12.28
C ALA A 62 -3.47 -23.44 -12.26
N LEU A 63 -2.84 -23.64 -13.41
CA LEU A 63 -1.38 -23.67 -13.55
C LEU A 63 -0.77 -22.32 -13.14
N GLN A 64 -1.31 -21.21 -13.64
CA GLN A 64 -0.83 -19.87 -13.31
C GLN A 64 -0.89 -19.60 -11.80
N VAL A 65 -1.98 -19.98 -11.13
CA VAL A 65 -2.11 -19.81 -9.67
C VAL A 65 -1.15 -20.73 -8.92
N ALA A 66 -0.99 -21.97 -9.36
CA ALA A 66 -0.05 -22.92 -8.74
C ALA A 66 1.41 -22.43 -8.86
N GLU A 67 1.80 -21.93 -10.02
CA GLU A 67 3.12 -21.32 -10.26
C GLU A 67 3.34 -20.10 -9.37
N GLN A 68 2.37 -19.17 -9.28
CA GLN A 68 2.47 -18.00 -8.41
C GLN A 68 2.61 -18.37 -6.93
N ILE A 69 1.88 -19.39 -6.46
CA ILE A 69 2.02 -19.90 -5.09
C ILE A 69 3.41 -20.51 -4.87
N SER A 70 3.88 -21.32 -5.83
CA SER A 70 5.22 -21.93 -5.78
C SER A 70 6.32 -20.87 -5.74
N ASP A 71 6.27 -19.90 -6.65
CA ASP A 71 7.26 -18.82 -6.75
C ASP A 71 7.34 -18.02 -5.45
N TYR A 72 6.20 -17.67 -4.88
CA TYR A 72 6.14 -16.97 -3.60
C TYR A 72 6.74 -17.79 -2.46
N LEU A 73 6.35 -19.05 -2.32
CA LEU A 73 6.81 -19.90 -1.22
C LEU A 73 8.30 -20.27 -1.32
N MET A 74 8.81 -20.43 -2.54
CA MET A 74 10.18 -20.87 -2.78
C MET A 74 11.18 -19.71 -2.88
N THR A 75 10.76 -18.58 -3.45
CA THR A 75 11.67 -17.47 -3.77
C THR A 75 11.23 -16.12 -3.21
N GLY A 76 9.98 -16.00 -2.78
CA GLY A 76 9.38 -14.73 -2.37
C GLY A 76 8.94 -13.83 -3.52
N ALA A 77 9.08 -14.26 -4.78
CA ALA A 77 8.57 -13.53 -5.92
C ALA A 77 7.04 -13.40 -5.87
N VAL A 78 6.53 -12.24 -6.27
CA VAL A 78 5.10 -11.95 -6.28
C VAL A 78 4.72 -11.40 -7.65
N GLN A 79 3.69 -11.97 -8.26
CA GLN A 79 3.16 -11.54 -9.55
C GLN A 79 1.64 -11.48 -9.48
N ASN A 80 1.02 -10.50 -10.14
CA ASN A 80 -0.42 -10.34 -10.25
C ASN A 80 -1.17 -10.30 -8.90
N ALA A 81 -0.50 -9.91 -7.82
CA ALA A 81 -1.13 -9.80 -6.51
C ALA A 81 -2.09 -8.61 -6.48
N LEU A 82 -3.27 -8.82 -5.90
CA LEU A 82 -4.28 -7.77 -5.77
C LEU A 82 -3.93 -6.72 -4.71
N ASN A 83 -3.02 -7.06 -3.79
CA ASN A 83 -2.72 -6.28 -2.60
C ASN A 83 -1.27 -5.77 -2.55
N MET A 84 -0.44 -6.14 -3.52
CA MET A 84 0.98 -5.83 -3.57
C MET A 84 1.46 -5.71 -5.04
N PRO A 85 2.35 -4.75 -5.36
CA PRO A 85 3.01 -4.68 -6.67
C PRO A 85 3.81 -5.94 -6.99
N SER A 86 4.01 -6.21 -8.28
CA SER A 86 4.88 -7.33 -8.69
C SER A 86 6.33 -7.10 -8.25
N VAL A 87 6.95 -8.16 -7.73
CA VAL A 87 8.34 -8.21 -7.25
C VAL A 87 8.97 -9.50 -7.75
N THR A 88 10.11 -9.41 -8.41
CA THR A 88 10.89 -10.57 -8.88
C THR A 88 11.56 -11.31 -7.71
N ALA A 89 12.03 -12.54 -7.93
CA ALA A 89 12.74 -13.32 -6.90
C ALA A 89 14.02 -12.61 -6.40
N GLU A 90 14.77 -11.99 -7.30
CA GLU A 90 15.99 -11.25 -6.97
C GLU A 90 15.68 -10.02 -6.11
N GLU A 91 14.67 -9.25 -6.52
CA GLU A 91 14.18 -8.11 -5.75
C GLU A 91 13.66 -8.55 -4.39
N ALA A 92 12.85 -9.61 -4.31
CA ALA A 92 12.23 -10.06 -3.06
C ALA A 92 13.26 -10.36 -1.96
N ARG A 93 14.40 -10.95 -2.32
CA ARG A 93 15.50 -11.26 -1.39
C ARG A 93 16.09 -10.02 -0.72
N VAL A 94 16.17 -8.90 -1.44
CA VAL A 94 16.78 -7.66 -0.95
C VAL A 94 15.71 -6.70 -0.41
N MET A 95 14.56 -6.62 -1.06
CA MET A 95 13.53 -5.62 -0.83
C MET A 95 12.64 -5.90 0.37
N GLY A 96 12.54 -7.14 0.86
CA GLY A 96 11.68 -7.47 2.00
C GLY A 96 11.87 -6.53 3.21
N PRO A 97 13.11 -6.33 3.69
CA PRO A 97 13.42 -5.33 4.72
C PRO A 97 13.07 -3.88 4.35
N TRP A 98 13.28 -3.48 3.10
CA TRP A 98 13.04 -2.11 2.63
C TRP A 98 11.55 -1.80 2.48
N ILE A 99 10.75 -2.76 2.03
CA ILE A 99 9.28 -2.68 2.00
C ILE A 99 8.76 -2.55 3.43
N LYS A 100 9.26 -3.36 4.38
CA LYS A 100 8.91 -3.23 5.80
C LYS A 100 9.26 -1.85 6.35
N LEU A 101 10.46 -1.36 6.05
CA LEU A 101 10.89 -0.02 6.43
C LEU A 101 9.96 1.06 5.87
N ALA A 102 9.67 1.02 4.57
CA ALA A 102 8.77 1.96 3.90
C ALA A 102 7.37 1.96 4.55
N THR A 103 6.81 0.78 4.81
CA THR A 103 5.53 0.63 5.52
C THR A 103 5.59 1.21 6.93
N HIS A 104 6.67 0.97 7.68
CA HIS A 104 6.83 1.50 9.03
C HIS A 104 6.98 3.04 9.04
N LEU A 105 7.77 3.59 8.13
CA LEU A 105 7.93 5.04 7.99
C LEU A 105 6.58 5.70 7.64
N GLY A 106 5.83 5.10 6.70
CA GLY A 106 4.47 5.52 6.36
C GLY A 106 3.53 5.46 7.57
N ALA A 107 3.46 4.31 8.24
CA ALA A 107 2.61 4.11 9.40
C ALA A 107 2.95 5.07 10.55
N PHE A 108 4.23 5.37 10.75
CA PHE A 108 4.67 6.33 11.77
C PHE A 108 4.16 7.74 11.48
N VAL A 109 4.30 8.23 10.24
CA VAL A 109 3.80 9.56 9.89
C VAL A 109 2.27 9.62 9.90
N GLY A 110 1.60 8.56 9.45
CA GLY A 110 0.14 8.45 9.44
C GLY A 110 -0.45 8.48 10.85
N GLN A 111 0.13 7.73 11.80
CA GLN A 111 -0.35 7.69 13.19
C GLN A 111 -0.13 9.00 13.94
N LEU A 112 0.93 9.74 13.61
CA LEU A 112 1.28 11.00 14.28
C LEU A 112 0.65 12.24 13.61
N THR A 113 -0.19 12.05 12.62
CA THR A 113 -0.81 13.13 11.85
C THR A 113 -2.32 13.02 11.95
N VAL A 114 -2.92 14.02 12.60
CA VAL A 114 -4.38 14.12 12.78
C VAL A 114 -4.97 15.07 11.73
N GLU A 115 -4.17 16.02 11.28
CA GLU A 115 -4.51 16.99 10.24
C GLU A 115 -4.57 16.33 8.85
N PRO A 116 -5.37 16.85 7.91
CA PRO A 116 -5.32 16.39 6.51
C PRO A 116 -3.91 16.53 5.92
N ILE A 117 -3.41 15.46 5.31
CA ILE A 117 -2.14 15.47 4.57
C ILE A 117 -2.40 16.06 3.19
N GLU A 118 -1.70 17.13 2.84
CA GLU A 118 -1.81 17.77 1.52
C GLU A 118 -0.80 17.19 0.54
N GLU A 119 0.44 16.95 1.00
CA GLU A 119 1.54 16.50 0.16
C GLU A 119 2.40 15.48 0.91
N VAL A 120 2.83 14.43 0.19
CA VAL A 120 3.81 13.45 0.64
C VAL A 120 4.95 13.42 -0.37
N ASN A 121 6.18 13.66 0.10
CA ASN A 121 7.40 13.61 -0.69
C ASN A 121 8.27 12.48 -0.17
N ILE A 122 8.56 11.51 -1.03
CA ILE A 122 9.36 10.33 -0.70
C ILE A 122 10.69 10.46 -1.41
N LEU A 123 11.78 10.38 -0.66
CA LEU A 123 13.14 10.40 -1.16
C LEU A 123 13.77 9.03 -0.94
N LEU A 124 14.22 8.43 -2.04
CA LEU A 124 15.04 7.22 -2.03
C LEU A 124 16.49 7.63 -2.32
N ASP A 125 17.39 7.34 -1.39
CA ASP A 125 18.81 7.68 -1.49
C ASP A 125 19.67 6.42 -1.61
N GLY A 126 20.72 6.51 -2.41
CA GLY A 126 21.75 5.47 -2.51
C GLY A 126 21.19 4.18 -3.09
N ALA A 127 21.53 3.03 -2.51
CA ALA A 127 21.07 1.74 -3.02
C ALA A 127 19.53 1.61 -3.08
N ALA A 128 18.77 2.35 -2.26
CA ALA A 128 17.30 2.34 -2.30
C ALA A 128 16.74 3.00 -3.58
N ALA A 129 17.51 3.91 -4.21
CA ALA A 129 17.12 4.58 -5.45
C ALA A 129 17.10 3.63 -6.67
N GLU A 130 17.90 2.55 -6.62
CA GLU A 130 18.04 1.56 -7.69
C GLU A 130 17.11 0.34 -7.51
N MET A 131 16.33 0.31 -6.43
CA MET A 131 15.36 -0.75 -6.17
C MET A 131 14.05 -0.51 -6.94
N ASN A 132 13.08 -1.41 -6.80
CA ASN A 132 11.73 -1.20 -7.31
C ASN A 132 11.05 -0.02 -6.60
N VAL A 133 11.23 1.17 -7.18
CA VAL A 133 10.75 2.46 -6.69
C VAL A 133 9.25 2.44 -6.45
N ASN A 134 8.49 1.81 -7.37
CA ASN A 134 7.04 1.73 -7.28
C ASN A 134 6.60 0.91 -6.05
N ALA A 135 7.24 -0.23 -5.79
CA ALA A 135 6.94 -1.03 -4.60
C ALA A 135 7.20 -0.27 -3.30
N LEU A 136 8.28 0.52 -3.22
CA LEU A 136 8.59 1.34 -2.06
C LEU A 136 7.62 2.51 -1.88
N ASP A 137 7.24 3.20 -2.97
CA ASP A 137 6.22 4.25 -2.97
C ASP A 137 4.88 3.72 -2.43
N CYS A 138 4.40 2.64 -3.02
CA CYS A 138 3.15 1.98 -2.62
C CYS A 138 3.18 1.54 -1.14
N ALA A 139 4.32 1.00 -0.67
CA ALA A 139 4.48 0.60 0.72
C ALA A 139 4.44 1.79 1.70
N VAL A 140 5.04 2.92 1.32
CA VAL A 140 4.95 4.17 2.11
C VAL A 140 3.51 4.66 2.18
N ILE A 141 2.85 4.83 1.02
CA ILE A 141 1.51 5.41 0.96
C ILE A 141 0.51 4.49 1.68
N ALA A 142 0.60 3.17 1.49
CA ALA A 142 -0.26 2.22 2.19
C ALA A 142 -0.09 2.28 3.71
N GLY A 143 1.16 2.33 4.19
CA GLY A 143 1.45 2.49 5.62
C GLY A 143 0.87 3.80 6.16
N MET A 144 1.05 4.90 5.43
CA MET A 144 0.55 6.23 5.80
C MET A 144 -0.98 6.28 5.92
N LEU A 145 -1.70 5.63 5.00
CA LEU A 145 -3.16 5.66 4.97
C LEU A 145 -3.80 4.65 5.93
N LYS A 146 -3.09 3.61 6.36
CA LYS A 146 -3.64 2.51 7.17
C LYS A 146 -4.41 2.97 8.42
N PRO A 147 -3.95 3.98 9.19
CA PRO A 147 -4.71 4.45 10.36
C PRO A 147 -6.06 5.08 10.03
N ALA A 148 -6.20 5.67 8.84
CA ALA A 148 -7.42 6.35 8.39
C ALA A 148 -8.30 5.48 7.48
N VAL A 149 -7.74 4.42 6.88
CA VAL A 149 -8.41 3.52 5.94
C VAL A 149 -7.99 2.09 6.24
N SER A 150 -8.85 1.34 6.96
CA SER A 150 -8.52 -0.01 7.42
C SER A 150 -8.22 -0.99 6.27
N GLU A 151 -8.98 -0.91 5.18
CA GLU A 151 -8.89 -1.84 4.03
C GLU A 151 -7.81 -1.47 3.00
N VAL A 152 -7.01 -0.42 3.25
CA VAL A 152 -5.97 -0.01 2.29
C VAL A 152 -4.88 -1.08 2.16
N ASN A 153 -4.45 -1.30 0.92
CA ASN A 153 -3.32 -2.15 0.53
C ASN A 153 -2.38 -1.42 -0.44
N MET A 154 -1.26 -2.03 -0.82
CA MET A 154 -0.23 -1.34 -1.62
C MET A 154 -0.69 -1.00 -3.05
N VAL A 155 -1.65 -1.73 -3.61
CA VAL A 155 -2.18 -1.45 -4.98
C VAL A 155 -3.21 -0.33 -4.96
N SER A 156 -4.08 -0.32 -3.94
CA SER A 156 -5.14 0.69 -3.80
C SER A 156 -4.65 2.00 -3.19
N ALA A 157 -3.55 1.98 -2.43
CA ALA A 157 -3.07 3.15 -1.69
C ALA A 157 -2.79 4.38 -2.57
N PRO A 158 -2.10 4.29 -3.72
CA PRO A 158 -1.84 5.47 -4.57
C PRO A 158 -3.13 6.07 -5.14
N VAL A 159 -4.09 5.22 -5.51
CA VAL A 159 -5.40 5.65 -6.04
C VAL A 159 -6.20 6.35 -4.94
N ILE A 160 -6.28 5.75 -3.76
CA ILE A 160 -6.99 6.34 -2.61
C ILE A 160 -6.33 7.65 -2.18
N ALA A 161 -5.00 7.76 -2.23
CA ALA A 161 -4.29 9.01 -1.94
C ALA A 161 -4.66 10.11 -2.94
N ALA A 162 -4.67 9.80 -4.24
CA ALA A 162 -5.05 10.74 -5.30
C ALA A 162 -6.51 11.18 -5.18
N ASP A 163 -7.44 10.25 -4.93
CA ASP A 163 -8.87 10.54 -4.73
C ASP A 163 -9.11 11.44 -3.50
N ARG A 164 -8.23 11.36 -2.50
CA ARG A 164 -8.22 12.24 -1.32
C ARG A 164 -7.50 13.56 -1.55
N GLY A 165 -7.03 13.84 -2.75
CA GLY A 165 -6.33 15.08 -3.11
C GLY A 165 -4.90 15.18 -2.55
N ILE A 166 -4.31 14.07 -2.08
CA ILE A 166 -2.95 14.03 -1.56
C ILE A 166 -1.99 14.05 -2.74
N LYS A 167 -1.14 15.07 -2.84
CA LYS A 167 -0.09 15.11 -3.86
C LYS A 167 1.06 14.22 -3.42
N SER A 168 1.27 13.11 -4.11
CA SER A 168 2.44 12.26 -3.91
C SER A 168 3.56 12.61 -4.89
N SER A 169 4.79 12.65 -4.41
CA SER A 169 5.98 12.70 -5.24
C SER A 169 7.03 11.72 -4.72
N ILE A 170 7.75 11.11 -5.64
CA ILE A 170 8.92 10.28 -5.34
C ILE A 170 10.14 10.81 -6.09
N THR A 171 11.25 10.94 -5.37
CA THR A 171 12.53 11.41 -5.88
C THR A 171 13.59 10.37 -5.57
N THR A 172 14.46 10.09 -6.53
CA THR A 172 15.63 9.26 -6.36
C THR A 172 16.88 10.13 -6.38
N GLN A 173 17.90 9.77 -5.61
CA GLN A 173 19.19 10.44 -5.65
C GLN A 173 20.35 9.49 -5.36
N ALA A 174 21.53 9.82 -5.89
CA ALA A 174 22.77 9.13 -5.59
C ALA A 174 23.09 9.20 -4.08
N LYS A 175 23.88 8.24 -3.60
CA LYS A 175 24.23 8.10 -2.17
C LYS A 175 24.67 9.44 -1.58
N SER A 176 24.03 9.83 -0.49
CA SER A 176 24.42 10.99 0.29
C SER A 176 24.43 10.69 1.79
N GLY A 177 25.25 11.44 2.53
CA GLY A 177 25.37 11.26 3.97
C GLY A 177 26.05 9.94 4.38
N PRO A 178 25.83 9.49 5.63
CA PRO A 178 26.62 8.40 6.23
C PRO A 178 26.11 6.99 5.93
N PHE A 179 24.89 6.85 5.40
CA PHE A 179 24.27 5.55 5.13
C PHE A 179 24.46 5.14 3.66
N ASP A 180 24.55 3.84 3.38
CA ASP A 180 24.62 3.34 2.00
C ASP A 180 23.32 3.55 1.23
N ALA A 181 22.20 3.58 1.96
CA ALA A 181 20.88 3.92 1.44
C ALA A 181 19.97 4.40 2.57
N PHE A 182 18.97 5.20 2.25
CA PHE A 182 17.88 5.50 3.18
C PHE A 182 16.60 5.88 2.43
N ILE A 183 15.47 5.74 3.13
CA ILE A 183 14.18 6.28 2.70
C ILE A 183 13.85 7.45 3.61
N LYS A 184 13.52 8.61 3.03
CA LYS A 184 13.06 9.78 3.78
C LYS A 184 11.68 10.18 3.30
N ILE A 185 10.74 10.29 4.22
CA ILE A 185 9.39 10.78 3.96
C ILE A 185 9.27 12.17 4.54
N ARG A 186 8.70 13.08 3.77
CA ARG A 186 8.33 14.42 4.19
C ARG A 186 6.85 14.63 3.89
N ILE A 187 6.08 14.89 4.94
CA ILE A 187 4.66 15.20 4.83
C ILE A 187 4.41 16.68 5.10
N LYS A 188 3.48 17.24 4.34
CA LYS A 188 2.96 18.60 4.52
C LYS A 188 1.49 18.55 4.86
N THR A 189 1.12 19.36 5.84
CA THR A 189 -0.25 19.57 6.30
C THR A 189 -0.49 21.09 6.37
N PRO A 190 -1.73 21.56 6.54
CA PRO A 190 -2.01 23.00 6.62
C PRO A 190 -1.25 23.73 7.74
N THR A 191 -0.87 23.01 8.81
CA THR A 191 -0.28 23.60 10.01
C THR A 191 1.22 23.38 10.14
N ARG A 192 1.78 22.36 9.48
CA ARG A 192 3.18 21.95 9.67
C ARG A 192 3.71 21.05 8.56
N GLU A 193 5.03 21.01 8.50
CA GLU A 193 5.80 20.05 7.72
C GLU A 193 6.64 19.19 8.67
N ARG A 194 6.76 17.90 8.38
CA ARG A 194 7.59 16.97 9.15
C ARG A 194 8.28 15.98 8.25
N ALA A 195 9.49 15.59 8.63
CA ALA A 195 10.25 14.56 7.96
C ALA A 195 10.66 13.44 8.92
N ILE A 196 10.69 12.22 8.39
CA ILE A 196 11.28 11.04 9.01
C ILE A 196 12.18 10.36 7.99
N ALA A 197 13.27 9.76 8.43
CA ALA A 197 14.11 8.92 7.60
C ALA A 197 14.44 7.61 8.31
N GLY A 198 14.63 6.56 7.53
CA GLY A 198 15.10 5.27 8.03
C GLY A 198 15.97 4.55 7.00
N THR A 199 16.68 3.54 7.48
CA THR A 199 17.55 2.68 6.67
C THR A 199 17.40 1.23 7.10
N VAL A 200 17.93 0.31 6.29
CA VAL A 200 18.07 -1.11 6.64
C VAL A 200 19.55 -1.35 6.90
N PHE A 201 19.90 -1.78 8.11
CA PHE A 201 21.28 -2.09 8.49
C PHE A 201 21.73 -3.45 7.92
N ALA A 202 23.02 -3.76 8.05
CA ALA A 202 23.62 -5.01 7.55
C ALA A 202 22.99 -6.28 8.16
N ASP A 203 22.32 -6.17 9.31
CA ASP A 203 21.54 -7.24 9.93
C ASP A 203 20.16 -7.44 9.29
N GLY A 204 19.83 -6.68 8.25
CA GLY A 204 18.54 -6.73 7.56
C GLY A 204 17.40 -6.09 8.34
N LYS A 205 17.66 -5.38 9.44
CA LYS A 205 16.61 -4.79 10.28
C LYS A 205 16.37 -3.31 9.94
N PRO A 206 15.10 -2.90 9.79
CA PRO A 206 14.74 -1.49 9.65
C PRO A 206 15.09 -0.68 10.91
N ARG A 207 15.65 0.52 10.71
CA ARG A 207 15.88 1.51 11.77
C ARG A 207 15.43 2.90 11.34
N PHE A 208 14.87 3.66 12.27
CA PHE A 208 14.70 5.09 12.11
C PHE A 208 16.02 5.78 12.40
N VAL A 209 16.47 6.59 11.44
CA VAL A 209 17.75 7.32 11.50
C VAL A 209 17.59 8.82 11.69
N SER A 210 16.40 9.34 11.40
CA SER A 210 16.08 10.75 11.66
C SER A 210 14.59 10.94 11.89
N ILE A 211 14.23 11.72 12.91
CA ILE A 211 12.84 12.13 13.16
C ILE A 211 12.84 13.64 13.39
N LYS A 212 12.05 14.41 12.62
CA LYS A 212 11.99 15.88 12.67
C LYS A 212 13.39 16.54 12.51
N GLY A 213 14.26 15.93 11.71
CA GLY A 213 15.63 16.40 11.50
C GLY A 213 16.61 16.08 12.65
N ILE A 214 16.15 15.44 13.73
CA ILE A 214 17.00 14.98 14.82
C ILE A 214 17.54 13.60 14.44
N THR A 215 18.86 13.45 14.44
CA THR A 215 19.51 12.15 14.23
C THR A 215 19.21 11.22 15.40
N ILE A 216 18.80 9.99 15.09
CA ILE A 216 18.47 8.96 16.07
C ILE A 216 18.92 7.59 15.53
N ASP A 217 19.08 6.61 16.40
CA ASP A 217 19.24 5.19 16.01
C ASP A 217 18.21 4.38 16.80
N ALA A 218 17.02 4.23 16.21
CA ALA A 218 15.90 3.54 16.85
C ALA A 218 15.46 2.35 16.00
N GLU A 219 15.49 1.15 16.58
CA GLU A 219 14.89 -0.04 15.99
C GLU A 219 13.38 0.12 15.90
N VAL A 220 12.77 -0.41 14.84
CA VAL A 220 11.31 -0.39 14.70
C VAL A 220 10.71 -1.58 15.43
N GLY A 221 10.11 -1.31 16.60
CA GLY A 221 9.39 -2.29 17.40
C GLY A 221 7.89 -2.36 17.07
N GLN A 222 7.24 -3.47 17.43
CA GLN A 222 5.79 -3.63 17.30
C GLN A 222 5.01 -2.66 18.20
N HIS A 223 5.51 -2.42 19.42
CA HIS A 223 4.93 -1.49 20.38
C HIS A 223 5.96 -0.41 20.68
N MET A 224 5.72 0.80 20.15
CA MET A 224 6.60 1.94 20.33
C MET A 224 5.83 3.10 20.94
N LEU A 225 6.42 3.71 21.96
CA LEU A 225 5.97 4.99 22.50
C LEU A 225 6.88 6.08 21.96
N TYR A 226 6.30 7.05 21.24
CA TYR A 226 7.00 8.24 20.77
C TYR A 226 6.52 9.46 21.55
N THR A 227 7.45 10.19 22.16
CA THR A 227 7.16 11.44 22.89
C THR A 227 8.04 12.57 22.39
N THR A 228 7.52 13.80 22.42
CA THR A 228 8.30 15.02 22.28
C THR A 228 8.09 15.85 23.54
N ASN A 229 9.16 16.29 24.18
CA ASN A 229 9.12 17.05 25.43
C ASN A 229 10.09 18.23 25.38
N LYS A 230 9.90 19.19 26.30
CA LYS A 230 10.95 20.16 26.64
C LYS A 230 12.03 19.44 27.44
N ASP A 231 13.29 19.73 27.14
CA ASP A 231 14.43 19.13 27.85
C ASP A 231 14.59 19.79 29.23
N VAL A 232 14.02 19.17 30.26
CA VAL A 232 14.09 19.61 31.65
C VAL A 232 14.42 18.42 32.55
N PRO A 233 15.14 18.62 33.67
CA PRO A 233 15.47 17.53 34.60
C PRO A 233 14.24 16.76 35.07
N GLY A 234 14.35 15.43 35.11
CA GLY A 234 13.32 14.53 35.67
C GLY A 234 12.37 13.90 34.66
N ILE A 235 12.32 14.34 33.39
CA ILE A 235 11.38 13.79 32.39
C ILE A 235 11.56 12.29 32.16
N ILE A 236 12.80 11.83 31.97
CA ILE A 236 13.09 10.40 31.73
C ILE A 236 12.69 9.56 32.95
N GLY A 237 12.97 10.06 34.16
CA GLY A 237 12.59 9.39 35.41
C GLY A 237 11.07 9.29 35.57
N ALA A 238 10.34 10.37 35.25
CA ALA A 238 8.88 10.36 35.29
C ALA A 238 8.28 9.36 34.29
N LEU A 239 8.83 9.29 33.08
CA LEU A 239 8.38 8.34 32.06
C LEU A 239 8.61 6.89 32.51
N GLY A 240 9.82 6.56 32.97
CA GLY A 240 10.15 5.23 33.48
C GLY A 240 9.30 4.82 34.69
N ALA A 241 9.12 5.73 35.65
CA ALA A 241 8.27 5.49 36.82
C ALA A 241 6.80 5.25 36.43
N THR A 242 6.29 6.02 35.48
CA THR A 242 4.90 5.87 34.99
C THR A 242 4.70 4.52 34.31
N MET A 243 5.63 4.10 33.45
CA MET A 243 5.57 2.79 32.77
C MET A 243 5.63 1.64 33.79
N GLY A 244 6.57 1.71 34.73
CA GLY A 244 6.73 0.70 35.78
C GLY A 244 5.50 0.58 36.68
N ALA A 245 4.87 1.70 37.05
CA ALA A 245 3.63 1.70 37.85
C ALA A 245 2.46 0.99 37.15
N HIS A 246 2.47 0.92 35.82
CA HIS A 246 1.45 0.23 35.02
C HIS A 246 1.91 -1.17 34.54
N GLY A 247 3.04 -1.68 35.06
CA GLY A 247 3.56 -2.99 34.68
C GLY A 247 4.05 -3.08 33.24
N VAL A 248 4.37 -1.95 32.61
CA VAL A 248 4.86 -1.88 31.23
C VAL A 248 6.38 -1.94 31.22
N ASN A 249 6.94 -2.98 30.61
CA ASN A 249 8.39 -3.12 30.42
C ASN A 249 8.91 -2.22 29.30
N ILE A 250 10.09 -1.63 29.50
CA ILE A 250 10.82 -0.86 28.48
C ILE A 250 11.99 -1.71 28.01
N ALA A 251 11.86 -2.30 26.81
CA ALA A 251 12.90 -3.16 26.24
C ALA A 251 14.09 -2.37 25.64
N ASN A 252 13.82 -1.19 25.10
CA ASN A 252 14.82 -0.30 24.54
C ASN A 252 14.37 1.16 24.73
N PHE A 253 15.32 2.09 24.79
CA PHE A 253 15.06 3.50 25.02
C PHE A 253 16.05 4.37 24.24
N THR A 254 15.55 5.06 23.22
CA THR A 254 16.37 5.95 22.38
C THR A 254 15.93 7.40 22.53
N LEU A 255 16.90 8.30 22.67
CA LEU A 255 16.69 9.75 22.76
C LEU A 255 17.39 10.45 21.60
N GLY A 256 16.82 11.57 21.17
CA GLY A 256 17.46 12.52 20.28
C GLY A 256 17.16 13.93 20.76
N ARG A 257 18.09 14.86 20.54
CA ARG A 257 17.90 16.28 20.84
C ARG A 257 18.39 17.14 19.69
N THR A 258 17.70 18.24 19.43
CA THR A 258 18.24 19.32 18.61
C THR A 258 19.19 20.13 19.50
N VAL A 259 20.43 20.33 19.04
CA VAL A 259 21.39 21.22 19.71
C VAL A 259 21.14 22.65 19.27
#